data_AF-A0A257M038-F1
#
_entry.id   AF-A0A257M038-F1
#
_cell.length_a   1.000
_cell.length_b   1.000
_cell.length_c   1.000
_cell.angle_alpha   90.00
_cell.angle_beta   90.00
_cell.angle_gamma   90.00
#
_symmetry.space_group_name_H-M   'P 1'
#
loop_
_entity.id
_entity.type
_entity.pdbx_description
1 polymer ?
#
loop_
_entity_poly.entity_id
_entity_poly.type
_entity_poly.pdbx_seq_one_letter_code
_entity_poly.pdbx_strand_id
1 'polypeptide(L)'
;MVDWDLPSKKVTIDFERSAAQTMELQFALQKTEWIPADDFRAKKVEQLEELRALAKKDPVELVVHLLESHGGTMTGDALEKELSGAVIAAEDFRKWWDNAKKALRESRKVVVPQKRTEALMLRDGDRTPAQAMVADFEAARDLKGMIKALESIAADIRAFDADLDALKKLINDIDEGVRKSARVQLGQSLQLLAARDEVISSCKSIELDPTAVRISDMLQTVEAQRLSDEIGQLPSIRQRTIYEAFPAAFGEGWVERIVQVFDRVG
;
A
#
# COMPACT_ATOMS: atom_id res chain seq x y z
N MET A 1 -4.91 17.28 -28.25
CA MET A 1 -4.91 18.76 -28.15
C MET A 1 -4.16 19.29 -29.34
N VAL A 2 -4.80 20.11 -30.17
CA VAL A 2 -4.31 20.37 -31.54
C VAL A 2 -3.71 21.76 -31.70
N ASP A 3 -4.31 22.79 -31.06
CA ASP A 3 -3.87 24.17 -31.21
C ASP A 3 -4.33 25.07 -30.04
N TRP A 4 -3.58 26.15 -29.79
CA TRP A 4 -3.83 27.11 -28.71
C TRP A 4 -3.76 28.55 -29.20
N ASP A 5 -4.82 29.30 -28.96
CA ASP A 5 -4.84 30.76 -29.10
C ASP A 5 -4.93 31.41 -27.72
N LEU A 6 -3.75 31.60 -27.12
CA LEU A 6 -3.60 32.23 -25.80
C LEU A 6 -4.11 33.69 -25.78
N PRO A 7 -3.87 34.54 -26.80
CA PRO A 7 -4.47 35.87 -26.89
C PRO A 7 -5.99 35.89 -26.81
N SER A 8 -6.67 34.95 -27.47
CA SER A 8 -8.14 34.87 -27.43
C SER A 8 -8.70 33.94 -26.35
N LYS A 9 -7.82 33.35 -25.51
CA LYS A 9 -8.15 32.36 -24.47
C LYS A 9 -8.94 31.17 -25.00
N LYS A 10 -8.63 30.72 -26.22
CA LYS A 10 -9.31 29.58 -26.87
C LYS A 10 -8.36 28.42 -27.08
N VAL A 11 -8.91 27.22 -27.00
CA VAL A 11 -8.19 25.97 -27.27
C VAL A 11 -8.97 25.16 -28.29
N THR A 12 -8.25 24.48 -29.17
CA THR A 12 -8.82 23.55 -30.14
C THR A 12 -8.50 22.11 -29.72
N ILE A 13 -9.56 21.36 -29.43
CA ILE A 13 -9.49 19.98 -28.93
C ILE A 13 -10.19 19.05 -29.92
N ASP A 14 -9.55 17.92 -30.20
CA ASP A 14 -10.18 16.79 -30.87
C ASP A 14 -10.83 15.89 -29.81
N PHE A 15 -12.14 15.67 -29.95
CA PHE A 15 -12.88 14.68 -29.19
C PHE A 15 -13.17 13.47 -30.08
N GLU A 16 -13.34 12.30 -29.46
CA GLU A 16 -13.65 11.03 -30.14
C GLU A 16 -14.84 11.13 -31.13
N ARG A 17 -15.84 11.96 -30.81
CA ARG A 17 -17.04 12.17 -31.64
C ARG A 17 -17.05 13.48 -32.42
N SER A 18 -16.06 14.35 -32.24
CA SER A 18 -16.01 15.67 -32.88
C SER A 18 -14.60 16.25 -32.88
N ALA A 19 -14.00 16.34 -34.06
CA ALA A 19 -12.69 16.95 -34.25
C ALA A 19 -12.80 18.49 -34.36
N ALA A 20 -11.68 19.18 -34.13
CA ALA A 20 -11.48 20.62 -34.30
C ALA A 20 -12.46 21.51 -33.51
N GLN A 21 -12.85 21.12 -32.30
CA GLN A 21 -13.71 21.96 -31.47
C GLN A 21 -12.90 23.07 -30.79
N THR A 22 -13.15 24.32 -31.22
CA THR A 22 -12.62 25.51 -30.55
C THR A 22 -13.55 25.93 -29.42
N MET A 23 -13.00 26.06 -28.20
CA MET A 23 -13.75 26.54 -27.04
C MET A 23 -12.90 27.40 -26.10
N GLU A 24 -13.56 28.16 -25.22
CA GLU A 24 -12.87 28.96 -24.21
C GLU A 24 -12.10 28.07 -23.23
N LEU A 25 -10.90 28.52 -22.84
CA LEU A 25 -9.97 27.78 -21.98
C LEU A 25 -10.59 27.37 -20.64
N GLN A 26 -11.36 28.27 -20.01
CA GLN A 26 -12.04 27.98 -18.75
C GLN A 26 -13.11 26.89 -18.91
N PHE A 27 -13.79 26.87 -20.05
CA PHE A 27 -14.78 25.85 -20.37
C PHE A 27 -14.14 24.52 -20.72
N ALA A 28 -12.99 24.54 -21.41
CA ALA A 28 -12.19 23.35 -21.66
C ALA A 28 -11.77 22.70 -20.35
N LEU A 29 -11.18 23.45 -19.42
CA LEU A 29 -10.76 22.95 -18.10
C LEU A 29 -11.93 22.35 -17.29
N GLN A 30 -13.15 22.85 -17.45
CA GLN A 30 -14.34 22.28 -16.80
C GLN A 30 -14.84 21.00 -17.49
N LYS A 31 -14.57 20.84 -18.79
CA LYS A 31 -15.05 19.72 -19.60
C LYS A 31 -14.04 18.60 -19.81
N THR A 32 -12.76 18.87 -19.55
CA THR A 32 -11.69 17.89 -19.70
C THR A 32 -11.21 17.44 -18.34
N GLU A 33 -11.27 16.13 -18.11
CA GLU A 33 -10.58 15.50 -17.00
C GLU A 33 -9.17 15.13 -17.45
N TRP A 34 -8.16 15.43 -16.63
CA TRP A 34 -6.83 14.87 -16.86
C TRP A 34 -6.85 13.40 -16.49
N ILE A 35 -6.40 12.56 -17.42
CA ILE A 35 -6.38 11.11 -17.25
C ILE A 35 -4.92 10.64 -17.42
N PRO A 36 -4.39 9.79 -16.52
CA PRO A 36 -3.07 9.20 -16.68
C PRO A 36 -2.95 8.40 -17.99
N ALA A 37 -1.76 8.37 -18.59
CA ALA A 37 -1.51 7.59 -19.82
C ALA A 37 -1.75 6.08 -19.65
N ASP A 38 -1.67 5.59 -18.41
CA ASP A 38 -1.93 4.19 -18.08
C ASP A 38 -3.41 3.90 -17.79
N ASP A 39 -4.31 4.90 -17.80
CA ASP A 39 -5.75 4.67 -17.66
C ASP A 39 -6.29 3.98 -18.93
N PHE A 40 -7.23 3.07 -18.73
CA PHE A 40 -7.90 2.33 -19.81
C PHE A 40 -8.50 3.27 -20.87
N ARG A 41 -9.08 4.41 -20.48
CA ARG A 41 -9.67 5.39 -21.39
C ARG A 41 -8.61 6.04 -22.29
N ALA A 42 -7.42 6.33 -21.75
CA ALA A 42 -6.30 6.85 -22.52
C ALA A 42 -5.77 5.80 -23.52
N LYS A 43 -5.56 4.56 -23.05
CA LYS A 43 -5.13 3.45 -23.91
C LYS A 43 -6.14 3.07 -24.98
N LYS A 44 -7.44 3.23 -24.73
CA LYS A 44 -8.48 3.00 -25.74
C LYS A 44 -8.37 3.97 -26.91
N VAL A 45 -7.91 5.19 -26.68
CA VAL A 45 -7.71 6.21 -27.71
C VAL A 45 -6.37 6.02 -28.42
N GLU A 46 -5.29 5.74 -27.69
CA GLU A 46 -3.93 5.74 -28.24
C GLU A 46 -3.40 4.34 -28.62
N GLN A 47 -3.86 3.28 -27.93
CA GLN A 47 -3.26 1.94 -27.93
C GLN A 47 -4.33 0.83 -28.10
N LEU A 48 -5.31 1.05 -28.98
CA LEU A 48 -6.44 0.14 -29.17
C LEU A 48 -6.01 -1.29 -29.58
N GLU A 49 -4.99 -1.41 -30.42
CA GLU A 49 -4.47 -2.72 -30.86
C GLU A 49 -3.80 -3.49 -29.72
N GLU A 50 -3.18 -2.80 -28.76
CA GLU A 50 -2.60 -3.43 -27.57
C GLU A 50 -3.70 -3.97 -26.66
N LEU A 51 -4.79 -3.23 -26.47
CA LEU A 51 -5.97 -3.71 -25.73
C LEU A 51 -6.62 -4.92 -26.41
N ARG A 52 -6.68 -4.92 -27.75
CA ARG A 52 -7.17 -6.08 -28.54
C ARG A 52 -6.28 -7.31 -28.37
N ALA A 53 -4.97 -7.12 -28.33
CA ALA A 53 -4.01 -8.19 -28.08
C ALA A 53 -4.13 -8.72 -26.63
N LEU A 54 -4.24 -7.81 -25.66
CA LEU A 54 -4.43 -8.13 -24.25
C LEU A 54 -5.73 -8.93 -24.04
N ALA A 55 -6.83 -8.54 -24.69
CA ALA A 55 -8.10 -9.26 -24.65
C ALA A 55 -7.98 -10.75 -25.06
N LYS A 56 -7.05 -11.06 -25.98
CA LYS A 56 -6.80 -12.43 -26.45
C LYS A 56 -5.80 -13.18 -25.57
N LYS A 57 -4.78 -12.48 -25.06
CA LYS A 57 -3.69 -13.06 -24.28
C LYS A 57 -4.07 -13.28 -22.82
N ASP A 58 -4.63 -12.25 -22.18
CA ASP A 58 -5.00 -12.26 -20.77
C ASP A 58 -6.30 -11.47 -20.54
N PRO A 59 -7.46 -12.15 -20.59
CA PRO A 59 -8.75 -11.50 -20.37
C PRO A 59 -8.97 -11.09 -18.90
N VAL A 60 -8.20 -11.63 -17.95
CA VAL A 60 -8.29 -11.24 -16.54
C VAL A 60 -7.66 -9.88 -16.36
N GLU A 61 -6.44 -9.71 -16.86
CA GLU A 61 -5.68 -8.45 -16.78
C GLU A 61 -6.43 -7.29 -17.44
N LEU A 62 -7.05 -7.53 -18.60
CA LEU A 62 -7.88 -6.51 -19.27
C LEU A 62 -9.04 -6.03 -18.38
N VAL A 63 -9.72 -6.95 -17.71
CA VAL A 63 -10.88 -6.63 -16.86
C VAL A 63 -10.42 -5.94 -15.56
N VAL A 64 -9.28 -6.36 -15.00
CA VAL A 64 -8.66 -5.70 -13.84
C VAL A 64 -8.32 -4.26 -14.19
N HIS A 65 -7.58 -4.05 -15.27
CA HIS A 65 -7.17 -2.72 -15.74
C HIS A 65 -8.38 -1.79 -15.99
N LEU A 66 -9.43 -2.34 -16.63
CA LEU A 66 -10.66 -1.59 -16.85
C LEU A 66 -11.33 -1.19 -15.53
N LEU A 67 -11.40 -2.08 -14.55
CA LEU A 67 -11.99 -1.80 -13.24
C LEU A 67 -11.14 -0.80 -12.43
N GLU A 68 -9.81 -0.88 -12.47
CA GLU A 68 -8.90 0.07 -11.80
C GLU A 68 -9.12 1.49 -12.33
N SER A 69 -9.25 1.63 -13.65
CA SER A 69 -9.49 2.90 -14.33
C SER A 69 -10.89 3.49 -14.04
N HIS A 70 -11.80 2.70 -13.47
CA HIS A 70 -13.17 3.08 -13.12
C HIS A 70 -13.45 3.00 -11.61
N GLY A 71 -12.41 3.08 -10.77
CA GLY A 71 -12.56 3.18 -9.32
C GLY A 71 -12.92 1.88 -8.61
N GLY A 72 -12.56 0.73 -9.19
CA GLY A 72 -12.62 -0.56 -8.51
C GLY A 72 -13.90 -1.36 -8.72
N THR A 73 -14.93 -0.80 -9.36
CA THR A 73 -16.24 -1.44 -9.47
C THR A 73 -16.98 -1.05 -10.74
N MET A 74 -17.66 -2.01 -11.38
CA MET A 74 -18.42 -1.76 -12.59
C MET A 74 -19.47 -2.85 -12.83
N THR A 75 -20.63 -2.50 -13.39
CA THR A 75 -21.66 -3.48 -13.78
C THR A 75 -21.28 -4.24 -15.05
N GLY A 76 -21.86 -5.43 -15.25
CA GLY A 76 -21.62 -6.19 -16.49
C GLY A 76 -22.07 -5.45 -17.75
N ASP A 77 -23.09 -4.60 -17.65
CA ASP A 77 -23.58 -3.79 -18.76
C ASP A 77 -22.63 -2.62 -19.09
N ALA A 78 -22.04 -1.99 -18.07
CA ALA A 78 -21.02 -0.96 -18.27
C ALA A 78 -19.73 -1.57 -18.86
N LEU A 79 -19.34 -2.77 -18.40
CA LEU A 79 -18.21 -3.51 -18.95
C LEU A 79 -18.40 -3.84 -20.43
N GLU A 80 -19.58 -4.35 -20.79
CA GLU A 80 -19.91 -4.65 -22.18
C GLU A 80 -19.88 -3.38 -23.03
N LYS A 81 -20.38 -2.25 -22.53
CA LYS A 81 -20.35 -0.97 -23.26
C LYS A 81 -18.92 -0.48 -23.51
N GLU A 82 -17.99 -0.70 -22.58
CA GLU A 82 -16.60 -0.26 -22.73
C GLU A 82 -15.78 -1.16 -23.65
N LEU A 83 -16.01 -2.48 -23.61
CA LEU A 83 -15.21 -3.47 -24.34
C LEU A 83 -15.80 -3.89 -25.68
N SER A 84 -17.13 -4.01 -25.78
CA SER A 84 -17.82 -4.48 -26.98
C SER A 84 -17.76 -3.45 -28.10
N GLY A 85 -17.50 -3.90 -29.32
CA GLY A 85 -17.33 -3.08 -30.52
C GLY A 85 -15.91 -2.51 -30.67
N ALA A 86 -15.38 -1.84 -29.66
CA ALA A 86 -14.07 -1.18 -29.74
C ALA A 86 -12.89 -2.16 -29.58
N VAL A 87 -12.87 -2.87 -28.45
CA VAL A 87 -11.77 -3.78 -28.05
C VAL A 87 -12.06 -5.22 -28.47
N ILE A 88 -13.33 -5.62 -28.42
CA ILE A 88 -13.79 -6.97 -28.76
C ILE A 88 -14.92 -6.84 -29.76
N ALA A 89 -14.87 -7.60 -30.86
CA ALA A 89 -15.97 -7.60 -31.82
C ALA A 89 -17.30 -7.94 -31.12
N ALA A 90 -18.36 -7.18 -31.43
CA ALA A 90 -19.63 -7.30 -30.71
C ALA A 90 -20.24 -8.72 -30.80
N GLU A 91 -20.00 -9.40 -31.92
CA GLU A 91 -20.41 -10.79 -32.15
C GLU A 91 -19.65 -11.81 -31.29
N ASP A 92 -18.39 -11.53 -30.95
CA ASP A 92 -17.53 -12.41 -30.16
C ASP A 92 -17.60 -12.14 -28.65
N PHE A 93 -18.11 -10.97 -28.25
CA PHE A 93 -18.11 -10.53 -26.85
C PHE A 93 -18.75 -11.55 -25.92
N ARG A 94 -19.90 -12.11 -26.29
CA ARG A 94 -20.60 -13.11 -25.44
C ARG A 94 -19.73 -14.33 -25.15
N LYS A 95 -19.08 -14.87 -26.19
CA LYS A 95 -18.20 -16.03 -26.08
C LYS A 95 -16.93 -15.70 -25.29
N TRP A 96 -16.34 -14.54 -25.56
CA TRP A 96 -15.19 -14.03 -24.81
C TRP A 96 -15.51 -13.87 -23.33
N TRP A 97 -16.66 -13.26 -23.01
CA TRP A 97 -17.07 -12.99 -21.64
C TRP A 97 -17.30 -14.27 -20.83
N ASP A 98 -17.85 -15.31 -21.45
CA ASP A 98 -18.01 -16.62 -20.80
C ASP A 98 -16.66 -17.25 -20.43
N ASN A 99 -15.63 -17.08 -21.27
CA ASN A 99 -14.27 -17.52 -20.98
C ASN A 99 -13.59 -16.64 -19.92
N ALA A 100 -13.70 -15.32 -20.05
CA ALA A 100 -13.17 -14.35 -19.09
C ALA A 100 -13.75 -14.57 -17.69
N LYS A 101 -15.07 -14.80 -17.56
CA LYS A 101 -15.71 -15.12 -16.26
C LYS A 101 -15.16 -16.37 -15.60
N LYS A 102 -14.73 -17.39 -16.37
CA LYS A 102 -14.11 -18.59 -15.80
C LYS A 102 -12.71 -18.25 -15.25
N ALA A 103 -11.89 -17.60 -16.07
CA ALA A 103 -10.56 -17.17 -15.68
C ALA A 103 -10.57 -16.19 -14.49
N LEU A 104 -11.53 -15.26 -14.43
CA LEU A 104 -11.71 -14.32 -13.32
C LEU A 104 -12.09 -15.01 -12.01
N ARG A 105 -12.92 -16.07 -12.07
CA ARG A 105 -13.25 -16.86 -10.87
C ARG A 105 -12.05 -17.67 -10.38
N GLU A 106 -11.21 -18.13 -11.29
CA GLU A 106 -9.99 -18.87 -10.98
C GLU A 106 -8.90 -17.95 -10.42
N SER A 107 -8.72 -16.74 -10.98
CA SER A 107 -7.69 -15.78 -10.56
C SER A 107 -7.93 -15.17 -9.18
N ARG A 108 -9.19 -15.18 -8.70
CA ARG A 108 -9.63 -14.59 -7.42
C ARG A 108 -9.38 -13.08 -7.29
N LYS A 109 -8.90 -12.40 -8.33
CA LYS A 109 -8.63 -10.96 -8.38
C LYS A 109 -9.90 -10.10 -8.46
N VAL A 110 -10.96 -10.65 -9.04
CA VAL A 110 -12.26 -9.96 -9.24
C VAL A 110 -13.37 -10.79 -8.64
N VAL A 111 -14.24 -10.14 -7.86
CA VAL A 111 -15.50 -10.73 -7.41
C VAL A 111 -16.47 -10.70 -8.59
N VAL A 112 -16.65 -11.86 -9.23
CA VAL A 112 -17.63 -12.05 -10.31
C VAL A 112 -19.00 -12.37 -9.69
N PRO A 113 -19.99 -11.47 -9.80
CA PRO A 113 -21.32 -11.70 -9.23
C PRO A 113 -22.07 -12.84 -9.94
N GLN A 114 -23.08 -13.37 -9.26
CA GLN A 114 -23.94 -14.41 -9.85
C GLN A 114 -24.96 -13.80 -10.82
N LYS A 115 -25.40 -12.57 -10.58
CA LYS A 115 -26.32 -11.82 -11.43
C LYS A 115 -25.58 -10.74 -12.18
N ARG A 116 -25.90 -10.57 -13.47
CA ARG A 116 -25.32 -9.54 -14.34
C ARG A 116 -25.66 -8.10 -13.91
N THR A 117 -26.76 -7.94 -13.19
CA THR A 117 -27.22 -6.66 -12.61
C THR A 117 -26.41 -6.21 -11.40
N GLU A 118 -25.64 -7.11 -10.80
CA GLU A 118 -24.74 -6.80 -9.68
C GLU A 118 -23.37 -6.38 -10.23
N ALA A 119 -22.67 -5.53 -9.48
CA ALA A 119 -21.38 -5.01 -9.91
C ALA A 119 -20.28 -6.07 -9.77
N LEU A 120 -19.42 -6.15 -10.78
CA LEU A 120 -18.08 -6.71 -10.63
C LEU A 120 -17.29 -5.76 -9.76
N MET A 121 -16.65 -6.30 -8.74
CA MET A 121 -15.79 -5.53 -7.86
C MET A 121 -14.39 -6.12 -7.94
N LEU A 122 -13.40 -5.26 -8.12
CA LEU A 122 -12.04 -5.64 -7.79
C LEU A 122 -12.04 -6.09 -6.35
N ARG A 123 -11.48 -7.27 -6.11
CA ARG A 123 -11.19 -7.68 -4.76
C ARG A 123 -10.04 -6.78 -4.32
N ASP A 124 -10.24 -6.04 -3.23
CA ASP A 124 -9.23 -5.11 -2.71
C ASP A 124 -7.93 -5.90 -2.47
N GLY A 125 -6.98 -5.84 -3.42
CA GLY A 125 -5.82 -6.72 -3.40
C GLY A 125 -5.29 -7.22 -4.74
N ASP A 126 -4.86 -6.32 -5.64
CA ASP A 126 -3.62 -6.56 -6.42
C ASP A 126 -2.38 -6.14 -5.61
N ARG A 127 -2.53 -6.14 -4.28
CA ARG A 127 -1.40 -6.15 -3.36
C ARG A 127 -0.92 -7.58 -3.23
N THR A 128 0.36 -7.82 -3.50
CA THR A 128 1.01 -9.04 -3.01
C THR A 128 0.77 -9.17 -1.51
N PRO A 129 0.84 -10.37 -0.91
CA PRO A 129 0.69 -10.52 0.54
C PRO A 129 1.56 -9.53 1.34
N ALA A 130 2.80 -9.29 0.89
CA ALA A 130 3.68 -8.26 1.44
C ALA A 130 3.09 -6.84 1.33
N GLN A 131 2.63 -6.43 0.15
CA GLN A 131 2.05 -5.11 -0.07
C GLN A 131 0.76 -4.91 0.75
N ALA A 132 -0.03 -5.94 0.96
CA ALA A 132 -1.24 -5.88 1.78
C ALA A 132 -0.88 -5.61 3.23
N MET A 133 0.12 -6.32 3.77
CA MET A 133 0.61 -6.12 5.12
C MET A 133 1.27 -4.75 5.33
N VAL A 134 2.05 -4.26 4.36
CA VAL A 134 2.63 -2.90 4.41
C VAL A 134 1.52 -1.86 4.44
N ALA A 135 0.48 -2.03 3.64
CA ALA A 135 -0.60 -1.07 3.61
C ALA A 135 -1.48 -1.11 4.87
N ASP A 136 -1.64 -2.27 5.51
CA ASP A 136 -2.29 -2.36 6.82
C ASP A 136 -1.49 -1.60 7.88
N PHE A 137 -0.16 -1.63 7.80
CA PHE A 137 0.72 -0.81 8.63
C PHE A 137 0.56 0.70 8.33
N GLU A 138 0.57 1.10 7.05
CA GLU A 138 0.40 2.52 6.65
C GLU A 138 -0.99 3.07 7.00
N ALA A 139 -2.03 2.24 6.95
CA ALA A 139 -3.39 2.62 7.31
C ALA A 139 -3.61 2.73 8.83
N ALA A 140 -2.69 2.21 9.64
CA ALA A 140 -2.79 2.28 11.09
C ALA A 140 -2.70 3.75 11.57
N ARG A 141 -3.77 4.21 12.22
CA ARG A 141 -3.88 5.59 12.72
C ARG A 141 -3.24 5.80 14.10
N ASP A 142 -2.88 4.71 14.78
CA ASP A 142 -2.27 4.72 16.10
C ASP A 142 -1.13 3.70 16.20
N LEU A 143 -0.27 3.89 17.21
CA LEU A 143 0.91 3.04 17.42
C LEU A 143 0.53 1.60 17.76
N LYS A 144 -0.63 1.38 18.39
CA LYS A 144 -1.14 0.04 18.68
C LYS A 144 -1.50 -0.71 17.40
N GLY A 145 -2.14 -0.06 16.44
CA GLY A 145 -2.42 -0.61 15.11
C GLY A 145 -1.14 -0.93 14.35
N MET A 146 -0.14 -0.04 14.41
CA MET A 146 1.17 -0.25 13.80
C MET A 146 1.88 -1.48 14.38
N ILE A 147 1.92 -1.62 15.71
CA ILE A 147 2.51 -2.79 16.38
C ILE A 147 1.82 -4.08 15.93
N LYS A 148 0.48 -4.10 15.89
CA LYS A 148 -0.27 -5.28 15.46
C LYS A 148 0.01 -5.65 14.00
N ALA A 149 0.16 -4.65 13.12
CA ALA A 149 0.53 -4.88 11.73
C ALA A 149 1.94 -5.49 11.62
N LEU A 150 2.90 -5.01 12.42
CA LEU A 150 4.25 -5.58 12.46
C LEU A 150 4.28 -7.01 13.03
N GLU A 151 3.48 -7.30 14.05
CA GLU A 151 3.32 -8.68 14.56
C GLU A 151 2.78 -9.62 13.48
N SER A 152 1.83 -9.13 12.66
CA SER A 152 1.32 -9.88 11.51
C SER A 152 2.41 -10.11 10.44
N ILE A 153 3.27 -9.11 10.20
CA ILE A 153 4.39 -9.22 9.26
C ILE A 153 5.43 -10.22 9.77
N ALA A 154 5.78 -10.19 11.05
CA ALA A 154 6.72 -11.14 11.63
C ALA A 154 6.21 -12.59 11.53
N ALA A 155 4.90 -12.78 11.74
CA ALA A 155 4.26 -14.09 11.66
C ALA A 155 4.25 -14.68 10.24
N ASP A 156 4.17 -13.85 9.20
CA ASP A 156 4.16 -14.27 7.79
C ASP A 156 5.28 -13.61 6.97
N ILE A 157 6.49 -13.60 7.54
CA ILE A 157 7.65 -12.90 6.96
C ILE A 157 8.03 -13.41 5.55
N ARG A 158 7.65 -14.66 5.22
CA ARG A 158 7.88 -15.27 3.90
C ARG A 158 7.13 -14.55 2.78
N ALA A 159 6.07 -13.80 3.11
CA ALA A 159 5.40 -12.93 2.15
C ALA A 159 6.37 -11.92 1.47
N PHE A 160 7.48 -11.58 2.14
CA PHE A 160 8.48 -10.62 1.68
C PHE A 160 9.69 -11.27 0.97
N ASP A 161 9.71 -12.60 0.77
CA ASP A 161 10.83 -13.28 0.09
C ASP A 161 11.06 -12.75 -1.34
N ALA A 162 9.99 -12.31 -2.01
CA ALA A 162 10.03 -11.73 -3.35
C ALA A 162 10.12 -10.19 -3.38
N ASP A 163 10.02 -9.52 -2.23
CA ASP A 163 9.98 -8.05 -2.12
C ASP A 163 10.68 -7.57 -0.83
N LEU A 164 11.97 -7.89 -0.73
CA LEU A 164 12.80 -7.48 0.41
C LEU A 164 12.99 -5.97 0.48
N ASP A 165 12.89 -5.27 -0.64
CA ASP A 165 13.08 -3.82 -0.69
C ASP A 165 11.89 -3.08 -0.06
N ALA A 166 10.66 -3.57 -0.22
CA ALA A 166 9.51 -3.06 0.53
C ALA A 166 9.69 -3.23 2.05
N LEU A 167 10.22 -4.38 2.49
CA LEU A 167 10.46 -4.63 3.92
C LEU A 167 11.55 -3.70 4.48
N LYS A 168 12.65 -3.50 3.76
CA LYS A 168 13.70 -2.54 4.14
C LYS A 168 13.18 -1.11 4.24
N LYS A 169 12.34 -0.70 3.27
CA LYS A 169 11.71 0.62 3.30
C LYS A 169 10.82 0.79 4.53
N LEU A 170 9.96 -0.19 4.83
CA LEU A 170 9.13 -0.19 6.02
C LEU A 170 9.94 -0.04 7.31
N ILE A 171 11.04 -0.80 7.44
CA ILE A 171 11.96 -0.71 8.58
C ILE A 171 12.54 0.72 8.71
N ASN A 172 12.98 1.32 7.60
CA ASN A 172 13.51 2.68 7.61
C ASN A 172 12.45 3.73 7.97
N ASP A 173 11.22 3.57 7.50
CA ASP A 173 10.10 4.47 7.82
C ASP A 173 9.76 4.43 9.32
N ILE A 174 9.82 3.23 9.93
CA ILE A 174 9.68 3.07 11.40
C ILE A 174 10.78 3.83 12.13
N ASP A 175 12.04 3.68 11.70
CA ASP A 175 13.18 4.36 12.32
C ASP A 175 13.02 5.88 12.29
N GLU A 176 12.60 6.44 11.14
CA GLU A 176 12.34 7.86 11.02
C GLU A 176 11.17 8.30 11.91
N GLY A 177 10.10 7.51 11.95
CA GLY A 177 8.94 7.75 12.81
C GLY A 177 9.32 7.79 14.29
N VAL A 178 10.09 6.81 14.77
CA VAL A 178 10.57 6.72 16.15
C VAL A 178 11.46 7.90 16.52
N ARG A 179 12.40 8.32 15.66
CA ARG A 179 13.25 9.51 15.95
C ARG A 179 12.41 10.76 16.22
N LYS A 180 11.26 10.89 15.55
CA LYS A 180 10.35 12.05 15.69
C LYS A 180 9.45 11.93 16.93
N SER A 181 8.94 10.74 17.25
CA SER A 181 7.95 10.53 18.31
C SER A 181 8.55 10.23 19.70
N ALA A 182 9.77 9.68 19.75
CA ALA A 182 10.47 9.21 20.95
C ALA A 182 10.46 10.18 22.14
N ARG A 183 10.61 11.48 21.86
CA ARG A 183 10.68 12.50 22.92
C ARG A 183 9.38 12.61 23.70
N VAL A 184 8.24 12.41 23.04
CA VAL A 184 6.90 12.60 23.62
C VAL A 184 6.29 11.25 24.01
N GLN A 185 6.45 10.22 23.19
CA GLN A 185 5.77 8.92 23.35
C GLN A 185 6.79 7.79 23.50
N LEU A 186 7.57 7.82 24.58
CA LEU A 186 8.70 6.92 24.79
C LEU A 186 8.28 5.45 24.85
N GLY A 187 7.34 5.09 25.72
CA GLY A 187 6.92 3.69 25.91
C GLY A 187 6.36 3.08 24.62
N GLN A 188 5.61 3.87 23.85
CA GLN A 188 5.09 3.42 22.55
C GLN A 188 6.19 3.28 21.49
N SER A 189 7.17 4.19 21.49
CA SER A 189 8.34 4.11 20.60
C SER A 189 9.18 2.86 20.89
N LEU A 190 9.39 2.54 22.17
CA LEU A 190 10.09 1.32 22.60
C LEU A 190 9.35 0.05 22.15
N GLN A 191 8.02 0.03 22.26
CA GLN A 191 7.22 -1.09 21.75
C GLN A 191 7.32 -1.25 20.22
N LEU A 192 7.29 -0.14 19.48
CA LEU A 192 7.39 -0.17 18.03
C LEU A 192 8.78 -0.68 17.58
N LEU A 193 9.86 -0.25 18.24
CA LEU A 193 11.20 -0.78 18.01
C LEU A 193 11.29 -2.28 18.33
N ALA A 194 10.70 -2.72 19.44
CA ALA A 194 10.67 -4.14 19.79
C ALA A 194 9.94 -4.99 18.74
N ALA A 195 8.82 -4.48 18.20
CA ALA A 195 8.08 -5.16 17.12
C ALA A 195 8.87 -5.17 15.79
N ARG A 196 9.59 -4.09 15.47
CA ARG A 196 10.49 -4.03 14.31
C ARG A 196 11.64 -5.04 14.43
N ASP A 197 12.26 -5.14 15.60
CA ASP A 197 13.37 -6.08 15.83
C ASP A 197 12.89 -7.53 15.75
N GLU A 198 11.63 -7.81 16.12
CA GLU A 198 10.97 -9.10 15.94
C GLU A 198 10.77 -9.45 14.45
N VAL A 199 10.35 -8.47 13.63
CA VAL A 199 10.28 -8.62 12.16
C VAL A 199 11.67 -8.92 11.57
N ILE A 200 12.70 -8.19 11.99
CA ILE A 200 14.07 -8.38 11.49
C ILE A 200 14.62 -9.74 11.91
N SER A 201 14.45 -10.14 13.17
CA SER A 201 14.91 -11.45 13.65
C SER A 201 14.19 -12.63 12.96
N SER A 202 12.96 -12.40 12.47
CA SER A 202 12.21 -13.37 11.67
C SER A 202 12.72 -13.47 10.22
N CYS A 203 13.42 -12.45 9.70
CA CYS A 203 13.95 -12.41 8.34
C CYS A 203 15.47 -12.64 8.31
N LYS A 204 15.92 -13.80 7.83
CA LYS A 204 17.38 -14.10 7.74
C LYS A 204 18.14 -13.28 6.71
N SER A 205 17.43 -12.61 5.80
CA SER A 205 17.99 -11.92 4.64
C SER A 205 18.14 -10.41 4.86
N ILE A 206 17.77 -9.91 6.04
CA ILE A 206 17.87 -8.50 6.40
C ILE A 206 18.69 -8.38 7.68
N GLU A 207 19.61 -7.42 7.67
CA GLU A 207 20.31 -6.97 8.85
C GLU A 207 19.94 -5.52 9.12
N LEU A 208 19.85 -5.16 10.40
CA LEU A 208 19.57 -3.79 10.81
C LEU A 208 20.80 -2.92 10.48
N ASP A 209 20.57 -1.80 9.79
CA ASP A 209 21.63 -0.84 9.45
C ASP A 209 22.37 -0.37 10.73
N PRO A 210 23.71 -0.21 10.71
CA PRO A 210 24.46 0.26 11.87
C PRO A 210 24.01 1.63 12.41
N THR A 211 23.39 2.46 11.58
CA THR A 211 22.86 3.80 11.91
C THR A 211 21.38 3.81 12.30
N ALA A 212 20.73 2.64 12.26
CA ALA A 212 19.36 2.45 12.69
C ALA A 212 19.20 2.74 14.18
N VAL A 213 18.01 3.20 14.58
CA VAL A 213 17.72 3.48 15.99
C VAL A 213 17.59 2.16 16.75
N ARG A 214 18.32 2.00 17.85
CA ARG A 214 18.20 0.81 18.72
C ARG A 214 17.46 1.16 20.00
N ILE A 215 16.87 0.12 20.61
CA ILE A 215 16.31 0.23 21.95
C ILE A 215 17.40 0.71 22.93
N SER A 216 18.64 0.24 22.79
CA SER A 216 19.76 0.66 23.63
C SER A 216 20.04 2.17 23.56
N ASP A 217 19.99 2.75 22.35
CA ASP A 217 20.19 4.18 22.16
C ASP A 217 19.09 4.97 22.89
N MET A 218 17.84 4.50 22.78
CA MET A 218 16.71 5.14 23.47
C MET A 218 16.85 5.08 24.99
N LEU A 219 17.27 3.95 25.54
CA LEU A 219 17.46 3.77 26.99
C LEU A 219 18.48 4.75 27.56
N GLN A 220 19.54 5.08 26.81
CA GLN A 220 20.56 6.04 27.23
C GLN A 220 20.06 7.50 27.25
N THR A 221 19.02 7.82 26.47
CA THR A 221 18.53 9.20 26.33
C THR A 221 17.54 9.65 27.40
N VAL A 222 17.18 8.76 28.34
CA VAL A 222 16.09 9.00 29.30
C VAL A 222 16.48 8.65 30.73
N GLU A 223 15.96 9.42 31.69
CA GLU A 223 16.12 9.18 33.12
C GLU A 223 15.40 7.91 33.59
N ALA A 224 15.96 7.23 34.60
CA ALA A 224 15.41 5.97 35.12
C ALA A 224 13.96 6.06 35.59
N GLN A 225 13.53 7.21 36.12
CA GLN A 225 12.16 7.38 36.58
C GLN A 225 11.16 7.26 35.43
N ARG A 226 11.38 8.04 34.36
CA ARG A 226 10.51 7.98 33.18
C ARG A 226 10.59 6.61 32.50
N LEU A 227 11.75 5.97 32.48
CA LEU A 227 11.89 4.60 31.97
C LEU A 227 11.04 3.62 32.77
N SER A 228 11.08 3.68 34.10
CA SER A 228 10.24 2.86 34.97
C SER A 228 8.75 3.06 34.69
N ASP A 229 8.30 4.32 34.65
CA ASP A 229 6.90 4.65 34.43
C ASP A 229 6.42 4.13 33.07
N GLU A 230 7.21 4.34 32.01
CA GLU A 230 6.85 3.96 30.65
C GLU A 230 6.93 2.45 30.42
N ILE A 231 7.98 1.78 30.91
CA ILE A 231 8.16 0.32 30.78
C ILE A 231 7.13 -0.43 31.62
N GLY A 232 6.79 0.08 32.81
CA GLY A 232 5.79 -0.52 33.69
C GLY A 232 4.39 -0.63 33.08
N GLN A 233 4.04 0.25 32.13
CA GLN A 233 2.75 0.21 31.42
C GLN A 233 2.74 -0.75 30.21
N LEU A 234 3.86 -1.39 29.90
CA LEU A 234 3.97 -2.26 28.72
C LEU A 234 3.56 -3.70 29.04
N PRO A 235 3.09 -4.47 28.03
CA PRO A 235 2.90 -5.91 28.18
C PRO A 235 4.20 -6.61 28.60
N SER A 236 4.13 -7.66 29.45
CA SER A 236 5.31 -8.33 30.01
C SER A 236 6.30 -8.85 28.97
N ILE A 237 5.81 -9.30 27.80
CA ILE A 237 6.66 -9.72 26.69
C ILE A 237 7.53 -8.55 26.20
N ARG A 238 6.93 -7.36 26.03
CA ARG A 238 7.64 -6.15 25.58
C ARG A 238 8.59 -5.62 26.66
N GLN A 239 8.19 -5.69 27.94
CA GLN A 239 9.09 -5.36 29.06
C GLN A 239 10.36 -6.20 29.01
N ARG A 240 10.21 -7.53 28.87
CA ARG A 240 11.34 -8.45 28.76
C ARG A 240 12.27 -8.07 27.61
N THR A 241 11.75 -7.84 26.40
CA THR A 241 12.56 -7.44 25.23
C THR A 241 13.35 -6.16 25.50
N ILE A 242 12.73 -5.17 26.16
CA ILE A 242 13.40 -3.91 26.49
C ILE A 242 14.49 -4.14 27.54
N TYR A 243 14.23 -4.95 28.57
CA TYR A 243 15.21 -5.30 29.59
C TYR A 243 16.42 -6.06 29.03
N GLU A 244 16.22 -6.91 28.02
CA GLU A 244 17.30 -7.61 27.32
C GLU A 244 18.24 -6.64 26.57
N ALA A 245 17.81 -5.40 26.30
CA ALA A 245 18.65 -4.36 25.69
C ALA A 245 19.50 -3.55 26.70
N PHE A 246 19.30 -3.71 28.01
CA PHE A 246 20.06 -2.95 29.03
C PHE A 246 21.57 -3.22 29.01
N PRO A 247 22.05 -4.48 28.86
CA PRO A 247 23.49 -4.74 28.76
C PRO A 247 24.15 -3.98 27.60
N ALA A 248 23.47 -3.94 26.44
CA ALA A 248 23.94 -3.19 25.28
C ALA A 248 23.90 -1.67 25.51
N ALA A 249 22.93 -1.17 26.29
CA ALA A 249 22.77 0.25 26.61
C ALA A 249 23.79 0.76 27.64
N PHE A 250 24.14 -0.03 28.66
CA PHE A 250 24.86 0.49 29.84
C PHE A 250 26.18 -0.22 30.13
N GLY A 251 26.57 -1.22 29.33
CA GLY A 251 27.81 -1.98 29.55
C GLY A 251 27.81 -2.60 30.94
N GLU A 252 28.95 -2.60 31.64
CA GLU A 252 29.10 -3.23 32.97
C GLU A 252 28.15 -2.66 34.04
N GLY A 253 27.70 -1.40 33.89
CA GLY A 253 26.79 -0.72 34.83
C GLY A 253 25.31 -1.08 34.67
N TRP A 254 24.97 -1.99 33.74
CA TRP A 254 23.57 -2.28 33.40
C TRP A 254 22.76 -2.83 34.57
N VAL A 255 23.38 -3.60 35.47
CA VAL A 255 22.71 -4.22 36.63
C VAL A 255 22.21 -3.15 37.62
N GLU A 256 23.04 -2.16 37.93
CA GLU A 256 22.62 -1.07 38.81
C GLU A 256 21.47 -0.27 38.16
N ARG A 257 21.58 -0.03 36.85
CA ARG A 257 20.59 0.76 36.11
C ARG A 257 19.25 0.05 35.99
N ILE A 258 19.25 -1.26 35.73
CA ILE A 258 18.01 -2.03 35.60
C ILE A 258 17.31 -2.18 36.95
N VAL A 259 18.05 -2.32 38.05
CA VAL A 259 17.47 -2.37 39.42
C VAL A 259 16.78 -1.06 39.77
N GLN A 260 17.38 0.10 39.47
CA GLN A 260 16.74 1.41 39.66
C GLN A 260 15.41 1.56 38.90
N VAL A 261 15.26 0.86 37.77
CA VAL A 261 14.03 0.82 36.97
C VAL A 261 13.05 -0.20 37.55
N PHE A 262 13.50 -1.41 37.93
CA PHE A 262 12.65 -2.48 38.46
C PHE A 262 12.07 -2.19 39.84
N ASP A 263 12.85 -1.62 40.76
CA ASP A 263 12.43 -1.33 42.14
C ASP A 263 11.25 -0.33 42.21
N ARG A 264 10.88 0.26 41.07
CA ARG A 264 9.79 1.20 40.90
C ARG A 264 8.61 0.66 40.07
N VAL A 265 8.76 -0.51 39.43
CA VAL A 265 7.71 -1.20 38.65
C VAL A 265 7.01 -2.29 39.50
N GLY A 266 7.59 -2.66 40.65
CA GLY A 266 7.04 -3.60 41.63
C GLY A 266 6.07 -2.99 42.64
#